data_AF-A0A496ZKN6-F1
#
_entry.id   AF-A0A496ZKN6-F1
#
_cell.length_a   1.000
_cell.length_b   1.000
_cell.length_c   1.000
_cell.angle_alpha   90.00
_cell.angle_beta   90.00
_cell.angle_gamma   90.00
#
_symmetry.space_group_name_H-M   'P 1'
#
loop_
_entity.id
_entity.type
_entity.pdbx_description
1 polymer ?
#
loop_
_entity_poly.entity_id
_entity_poly.type
_entity_poly.pdbx_seq_one_letter_code
_entity_poly.pdbx_strand_id
1 'polypeptide(L)'
;SHRAIFASKSYADRLEDEIAELQADNLAHRTEKKRVKKNMKKINRLNKKLDEEKDKGRDIDPTEPDKEPLPCYFNTGCGLYTDGITNIEIVDDEIKLVKWHRDTAKKPRFEVYEEEKLCEMIDSIK
;
A
#
# COMPACT_ATOMS: atom_id res chain seq x y z
N SER A 1 6.39 -0.89 -4.71
CA SER A 1 5.47 0.16 -5.19
C SER A 1 4.62 0.60 -4.00
N HIS A 2 4.53 1.90 -3.76
CA HIS A 2 3.72 2.46 -2.67
C HIS A 2 2.24 2.12 -2.90
N ARG A 3 1.61 1.43 -1.94
CA ARG A 3 0.19 1.11 -1.96
C ARG A 3 -0.50 2.28 -1.27
N ALA A 4 -1.36 3.01 -1.99
CA ALA A 4 -2.29 3.92 -1.32
C ALA A 4 -3.22 3.01 -0.51
N ILE A 5 -3.02 3.03 0.81
CA ILE A 5 -3.58 2.08 1.77
C ILE A 5 -5.11 1.99 1.64
N PHE A 6 -5.76 3.06 1.22
CA PHE A 6 -7.22 3.21 1.31
C PHE A 6 -8.05 2.77 0.09
N ALA A 7 -7.44 2.39 -1.04
CA ALA A 7 -8.23 2.10 -2.26
C ALA A 7 -7.67 1.03 -3.21
N SER A 8 -6.58 0.35 -2.86
CA SER A 8 -5.95 -0.61 -3.76
C SER A 8 -5.84 -2.01 -3.14
N LYS A 9 -6.30 -3.02 -3.90
CA LYS A 9 -6.10 -4.44 -3.60
C LYS A 9 -4.66 -4.69 -3.17
N SER A 10 -4.49 -5.47 -2.11
CA SER A 10 -3.18 -5.91 -1.65
C SER A 10 -2.46 -6.71 -2.76
N TYR A 11 -1.14 -6.91 -2.63
CA TYR A 11 -0.48 -7.80 -3.57
C TYR A 11 -0.97 -9.25 -3.40
N ALA A 12 -1.31 -9.67 -2.17
CA ALA A 12 -1.92 -10.96 -1.90
C ALA A 12 -3.28 -11.09 -2.61
N ASP A 13 -4.15 -10.07 -2.51
CA ASP A 13 -5.48 -10.07 -3.16
C ASP A 13 -5.33 -10.22 -4.68
N ARG A 14 -4.37 -9.52 -5.29
CA ARG A 14 -4.11 -9.63 -6.74
C ARG A 14 -3.60 -11.02 -7.13
N LEU A 15 -2.82 -11.67 -6.28
CA LEU A 15 -2.38 -13.04 -6.51
C LEU A 15 -3.56 -14.01 -6.41
N GLU A 16 -4.44 -13.84 -5.43
CA GLU A 16 -5.64 -14.64 -5.24
C GLU A 16 -6.62 -14.50 -6.41
N ASP A 17 -6.86 -13.27 -6.89
CA ASP A 17 -7.64 -13.02 -8.11
C ASP A 17 -7.06 -13.77 -9.32
N GLU A 18 -5.75 -13.65 -9.56
CA GLU A 18 -5.10 -14.27 -10.71
C GLU A 18 -5.13 -15.81 -10.63
N ILE A 19 -5.04 -16.37 -9.42
CA ILE A 19 -5.23 -17.81 -9.19
C ILE A 19 -6.67 -18.22 -9.52
N ALA A 20 -7.66 -17.48 -9.02
CA ALA A 20 -9.08 -17.76 -9.23
C ALA A 20 -9.45 -17.71 -10.73
N GLU A 21 -8.96 -16.70 -11.46
CA GLU A 21 -9.14 -16.59 -12.91
C GLU A 21 -8.56 -17.80 -13.66
N LEU A 22 -7.33 -18.22 -13.33
CA LEU A 22 -6.70 -19.39 -13.96
C LEU A 22 -7.42 -20.71 -13.61
N GLN A 23 -8.00 -20.82 -12.41
CA GLN A 23 -8.81 -21.95 -12.01
C GLN A 23 -10.14 -21.99 -12.79
N ALA A 24 -10.80 -20.84 -12.96
CA ALA A 24 -12.00 -20.71 -13.78
C ALA A 24 -11.71 -21.02 -15.26
N ASP A 25 -10.57 -20.55 -15.78
CA ASP A 25 -10.11 -20.87 -17.15
C ASP A 25 -9.91 -22.37 -17.35
N ASN A 26 -9.27 -23.03 -16.37
CA ASN A 26 -9.10 -24.49 -16.39
C ASN A 26 -10.44 -25.23 -16.34
N LEU A 27 -11.43 -24.69 -15.63
CA LEU A 27 -12.76 -25.25 -15.54
C LEU A 27 -13.51 -25.17 -16.87
N ALA A 28 -13.39 -24.05 -17.59
CA ALA A 28 -14.00 -23.84 -18.90
C ALA A 28 -13.31 -24.67 -20.00
N HIS A 29 -11.98 -24.83 -19.92
CA HIS A 29 -11.15 -25.47 -20.95
C HIS A 29 -10.60 -26.83 -20.52
N ARG A 30 -11.35 -27.62 -19.74
CA ARG A 30 -10.92 -28.91 -19.15
C ARG A 30 -10.33 -29.90 -20.16
N THR A 31 -10.82 -29.90 -21.40
CA THR A 31 -10.38 -30.80 -22.47
C THR A 31 -9.07 -30.36 -23.12
N GLU A 32 -8.67 -29.09 -22.99
CA GLU A 32 -7.45 -28.51 -23.53
C GLU A 32 -6.23 -28.80 -22.64
N LYS A 33 -5.82 -30.08 -22.58
CA LYS A 33 -4.76 -30.57 -21.67
C LYS A 33 -3.47 -29.72 -21.65
N LYS A 34 -3.05 -29.17 -22.80
CA LYS A 34 -1.86 -28.30 -22.88
C LYS A 34 -2.07 -26.97 -22.13
N ARG A 35 -3.24 -26.35 -22.28
CA ARG A 35 -3.62 -25.10 -21.60
C ARG A 35 -3.75 -25.34 -20.10
N VAL A 36 -4.49 -26.37 -19.70
CA VAL A 36 -4.66 -26.75 -18.29
C VAL A 36 -3.31 -27.01 -17.62
N LYS A 37 -2.40 -27.75 -18.28
CA LYS A 37 -1.06 -28.01 -17.75
C LYS A 37 -0.22 -26.73 -17.62
N LYS A 38 -0.34 -25.80 -18.56
CA LYS A 38 0.36 -24.50 -18.51
C LYS A 38 -0.16 -23.65 -17.35
N ASN A 39 -1.48 -23.53 -17.22
CA ASN A 39 -2.13 -22.79 -16.15
C ASN A 39 -1.81 -23.39 -14.78
N MET A 40 -1.81 -24.72 -14.64
CA MET A 40 -1.46 -25.40 -13.39
C MET A 40 -0.04 -25.05 -12.91
N LYS A 41 0.93 -24.98 -13.82
CA LYS A 41 2.29 -24.52 -13.49
C LYS A 41 2.30 -23.07 -13.01
N LYS A 42 1.48 -22.21 -13.62
CA LYS A 42 1.37 -20.80 -13.24
C LYS A 42 0.71 -20.66 -11.87
N ILE A 43 -0.39 -21.37 -11.61
CA ILE A 43 -1.07 -21.43 -10.31
C ILE A 43 -0.08 -21.87 -9.22
N ASN A 44 0.69 -22.93 -9.43
CA ASN A 44 1.68 -23.37 -8.42
C ASN A 44 2.73 -22.30 -8.10
N ARG A 45 3.17 -21.55 -9.11
CA ARG A 45 4.11 -20.43 -8.92
C ARG A 45 3.46 -19.27 -8.17
N LEU A 46 2.19 -18.97 -8.46
CA LEU A 46 1.43 -17.91 -7.78
C LEU A 46 1.13 -18.27 -6.33
N ASN A 47 0.74 -19.52 -6.05
CA ASN A 47 0.54 -20.02 -4.68
C ASN A 47 1.82 -19.86 -3.84
N LYS A 48 2.98 -20.26 -4.39
CA LYS A 48 4.26 -20.06 -3.68
C LYS A 48 4.53 -18.59 -3.35
N LYS A 49 4.22 -17.67 -4.28
CA LYS A 49 4.36 -16.23 -4.02
C LYS A 49 3.36 -15.74 -2.97
N LEU A 50 2.13 -16.26 -2.99
CA LEU A 50 1.11 -15.92 -2.03
C LEU A 50 1.54 -16.32 -0.62
N ASP A 51 2.09 -17.53 -0.47
CA ASP A 51 2.66 -18.01 0.80
C ASP A 51 3.83 -17.10 1.25
N GLU A 52 4.76 -16.79 0.34
CA GLU A 52 5.88 -15.87 0.63
C GLU A 52 5.41 -14.46 1.03
N GLU A 53 4.28 -13.97 0.51
CA GLU A 53 3.71 -12.68 0.89
C GLU A 53 2.97 -12.75 2.24
N LYS A 54 2.27 -13.86 2.53
CA LYS A 54 1.63 -14.11 3.82
C LYS A 54 2.66 -14.19 4.95
N ASP A 55 3.78 -14.88 4.71
CA ASP A 55 4.90 -14.99 5.66
C ASP A 55 5.55 -13.64 5.99
N LYS A 56 5.44 -12.64 5.10
CA LYS A 56 5.98 -11.29 5.35
C LYS A 56 5.09 -10.47 6.28
N GLY A 57 3.89 -10.94 6.66
CA GLY A 57 2.99 -10.22 7.56
C GLY A 57 2.54 -8.86 7.04
N ARG A 58 2.48 -8.67 5.70
CA ARG A 58 2.03 -7.42 5.06
C ARG A 58 0.54 -7.41 4.74
N ASP A 59 -0.18 -8.42 5.25
CA ASP A 59 -1.63 -8.49 5.17
C ASP A 59 -2.22 -7.52 6.20
N ILE A 60 -2.29 -6.27 5.79
CA ILE A 60 -2.86 -5.18 6.57
C ILE A 60 -4.21 -4.88 5.92
N ASP A 61 -5.28 -5.17 6.65
CA ASP A 61 -6.61 -4.67 6.33
C ASP A 61 -6.64 -3.16 6.67
N PRO A 62 -6.71 -2.28 5.66
CA PRO A 62 -6.75 -0.83 5.85
C PRO A 62 -8.03 -0.34 6.52
N THR A 63 -9.06 -1.17 6.53
CA THR A 63 -10.45 -0.79 6.77
C THR A 63 -11.06 -1.44 7.99
N GLU A 64 -10.30 -2.18 8.81
CA GLU A 64 -10.83 -2.70 10.07
C GLU A 64 -11.14 -1.54 11.04
N PRO A 65 -12.42 -1.22 11.28
CA PRO A 65 -12.81 -0.04 12.05
C PRO A 65 -12.52 -0.17 13.54
N ASP A 66 -12.34 -1.40 14.01
CA ASP A 66 -12.20 -1.75 15.43
C ASP A 66 -10.73 -1.92 15.88
N LYS A 67 -9.76 -1.71 14.97
CA LYS A 67 -8.34 -1.76 15.29
C LYS A 67 -7.75 -0.36 15.40
N GLU A 68 -6.77 -0.18 16.28
CA GLU A 68 -6.00 1.05 16.33
C GLU A 68 -5.41 1.32 14.93
N PRO A 69 -5.65 2.52 14.36
CA PRO A 69 -5.14 2.84 13.05
C PRO A 69 -3.61 2.79 13.10
N LEU A 70 -3.02 1.94 12.26
CA LEU A 70 -1.57 1.88 12.13
C LEU A 70 -1.06 3.26 11.68
N PRO A 71 0.12 3.71 12.16
CA PRO A 71 0.78 4.88 11.61
C PRO A 71 0.91 4.71 10.09
N CYS A 72 0.10 5.44 9.34
CA CYS A 72 -0.03 5.25 7.92
C CYS A 72 0.55 6.47 7.19
N TYR A 73 1.42 6.19 6.23
CA TYR A 73 1.97 7.21 5.36
C TYR A 73 0.99 7.45 4.21
N PHE A 74 0.17 8.49 4.31
CA PHE A 74 -0.67 8.93 3.21
C PHE A 74 0.13 9.84 2.29
N ASN A 75 0.50 9.32 1.11
CA ASN A 75 1.08 10.14 0.05
C ASN A 75 0.18 10.09 -1.17
N THR A 76 -0.38 11.24 -1.52
CA THR A 76 -1.08 11.47 -2.78
C THR A 76 -0.20 12.34 -3.67
N GLY A 77 0.69 11.73 -4.45
CA GLY A 77 1.55 12.44 -5.39
C GLY A 77 2.98 11.89 -5.45
N CYS A 78 3.83 12.53 -6.25
CA CYS A 78 5.27 12.24 -6.24
C CYS A 78 5.93 13.14 -5.19
N GLY A 79 5.73 12.85 -3.90
CA GLY A 79 6.41 13.58 -2.83
C GLY A 79 7.91 13.26 -2.72
N LEU A 80 8.39 12.27 -3.49
CA LEU A 80 9.77 11.79 -3.50
C LEU A 80 10.58 12.53 -4.57
N TYR A 81 11.46 13.41 -4.13
CA TYR A 81 12.38 14.17 -4.97
C TYR A 81 13.82 13.71 -4.74
N THR A 82 14.73 14.07 -5.65
CA THR A 82 16.16 13.73 -5.53
C THR A 82 16.83 14.36 -4.30
N ASP A 83 16.24 15.45 -3.80
CA ASP A 83 16.70 16.27 -2.68
C ASP A 83 15.94 16.02 -1.37
N GLY A 84 14.96 15.11 -1.35
CA GLY A 84 14.16 14.87 -0.15
C GLY A 84 12.72 14.46 -0.41
N ILE A 85 11.91 14.47 0.64
CA ILE A 85 10.49 14.13 0.59
C ILE A 85 9.63 15.27 1.16
N THR A 86 8.56 15.64 0.47
CA THR A 86 7.53 16.54 1.00
C THR A 86 6.32 15.72 1.41
N ASN A 87 5.82 15.92 2.63
CA ASN A 87 4.70 15.18 3.19
C ASN A 87 3.86 16.03 4.14
N ILE A 88 2.66 15.54 4.42
CA ILE A 88 1.81 16.03 5.50
C ILE A 88 2.09 15.17 6.73
N GLU A 89 2.26 15.78 7.90
CA GLU A 89 2.40 15.12 9.20
C GLU A 89 1.20 15.47 10.08
N ILE A 90 0.64 14.47 10.75
CA ILE A 90 -0.48 14.65 11.67
C ILE A 90 -0.11 13.95 12.98
N VAL A 91 0.02 14.73 14.06
CA VAL A 91 0.42 14.24 15.38
C VAL A 91 -0.13 15.16 16.45
N ASP A 92 -0.64 14.61 17.56
CA ASP A 92 -1.05 15.36 18.76
C ASP A 92 -1.92 16.62 18.48
N ASP A 93 -2.96 16.49 17.64
CA ASP A 93 -3.87 17.58 17.21
C ASP A 93 -3.22 18.69 16.36
N GLU A 94 -2.04 18.43 15.79
CA GLU A 94 -1.38 19.31 14.83
C GLU A 94 -1.31 18.66 13.44
N ILE A 95 -1.52 19.46 12.40
CA ILE A 95 -1.28 19.10 11.00
C ILE A 95 -0.20 20.01 10.41
N LYS A 96 0.81 19.43 9.76
CA LYS A 96 1.99 20.15 9.23
C LYS A 96 2.31 19.74 7.80
N LEU A 97 2.67 20.70 6.95
CA LEU A 97 3.32 20.45 5.67
C LEU A 97 4.84 20.52 5.86
N VAL A 98 5.53 19.40 5.68
CA VAL A 98 6.96 19.25 6.01
C VAL A 98 7.75 18.83 4.77
N LYS A 99 8.93 19.42 4.57
CA LYS A 99 9.97 18.97 3.62
C LYS A 99 11.13 18.35 4.40
N TRP A 100 11.30 17.05 4.30
CA TRP A 100 12.51 16.36 4.77
C TRP A 100 13.57 16.39 3.68
N HIS A 101 14.74 16.94 3.99
CA HIS A 101 15.86 16.95 3.06
C HIS A 101 16.65 15.65 3.11
N ARG A 102 17.17 15.26 1.95
CA ARG A 102 18.13 14.18 1.82
C ARG A 102 19.48 14.62 2.38
N ASP A 103 19.72 14.39 3.67
CA ASP A 103 21.03 14.64 4.29
C ASP A 103 21.87 13.35 4.30
N THR A 104 23.00 13.37 3.57
CA THR A 104 23.95 12.24 3.51
C THR A 104 24.83 12.14 4.76
N ALA A 105 24.88 13.18 5.60
CA ALA A 105 25.65 13.26 6.83
C ALA A 105 24.93 12.67 8.06
N LYS A 106 23.85 11.89 7.85
CA LYS A 106 23.04 11.22 8.89
C LYS A 106 22.36 12.16 9.90
N LYS A 107 22.16 13.43 9.55
CA LYS A 107 21.39 14.37 10.36
C LYS A 107 20.13 14.74 9.58
N PRO A 108 19.01 14.05 9.80
CA PRO A 108 17.81 14.36 9.05
C PRO A 108 17.41 15.81 9.35
N ARG A 109 17.26 16.60 8.29
CA ARG A 109 16.82 18.00 8.37
C ARG A 109 15.43 18.06 7.78
N PHE A 110 14.54 18.77 8.47
CA PHE A 110 13.23 19.06 7.96
C PHE A 110 12.94 20.55 8.05
N GLU A 111 12.08 21.03 7.16
CA GLU A 111 11.55 22.37 7.14
C GLU A 111 10.02 22.27 7.20
N VAL A 112 9.40 23.05 8.08
CA VAL A 112 7.93 23.17 8.17
C VAL A 112 7.51 24.32 7.28
N TYR A 113 6.73 24.04 6.25
CA TYR A 113 6.19 25.06 5.35
C TYR A 113 4.91 25.68 5.89
N GLU A 114 4.03 24.86 6.45
CA GLU A 114 2.79 25.30 7.09
C GLU A 114 2.47 24.40 8.29
N GLU A 115 1.82 24.95 9.29
CA GLU A 115 1.29 24.22 10.45
C GLU A 115 -0.03 24.84 10.91
N GLU A 116 -0.95 23.98 11.33
CA GLU A 116 -2.24 24.38 11.88
C GLU A 116 -2.69 23.35 12.92
N LYS A 117 -3.61 23.75 13.82
CA LYS A 117 -4.31 22.80 14.67
C LYS A 117 -5.36 22.07 13.87
N LEU A 118 -5.39 20.75 14.01
CA LEU A 118 -6.32 19.90 13.28
C LEU A 118 -7.77 20.20 13.69
N CYS A 119 -8.03 20.42 14.98
CA CYS A 119 -9.36 20.80 15.47
C CYS A 119 -9.89 22.10 14.84
N GLU A 120 -9.05 23.12 14.71
CA GLU A 120 -9.42 24.43 14.12
C GLU A 120 -9.74 24.27 12.63
N MET A 121 -8.90 23.53 11.90
CA MET A 121 -9.11 23.24 10.47
C MET A 121 -10.44 22.48 10.25
N ILE A 122 -10.74 21.47 11.06
CA ILE A 122 -11.99 20.69 10.94
C ILE A 122 -13.22 21.57 11.17
N ASP A 123 -13.17 22.46 12.15
CA ASP A 123 -14.31 23.34 12.44
C ASP A 123 -14.52 24.41 11.37
N SER A 124 -13.47 24.79 10.62
CA SER A 124 -13.58 25.71 9.47
C SER A 124 -14.25 25.11 8.23
N ILE A 125 -14.32 23.77 8.14
CA ILE A 125 -14.87 23.03 6.99
C ILE A 125 -16.38 22.76 7.16
N LYS A 126 -16.93 22.90 8.37
CA LYS A 126 -18.36 22.71 8.68
C LYS A 126 -19.19 23.94 8.33
#